data_AF-A0A2P4PDZ8-F1
#
_entry.id   AF-A0A2P4PDZ8-F1
#
_cell.length_a   1.000
_cell.length_b   1.000
_cell.length_c   1.000
_cell.angle_alpha   90.00
_cell.angle_beta   90.00
_cell.angle_gamma   90.00
#
_symmetry.space_group_name_H-M   'P 1'
#
loop_
_entity.id
_entity.type
_entity.pdbx_description
1 polymer ?
#
loop_
_entity_poly.entity_id
_entity_poly.type
_entity_poly.pdbx_seq_one_letter_code
_entity_poly.pdbx_strand_id
1 'polypeptide(L)'
;MLDRLPVEIVERIVAKIPDTDLIAASKVDSVWWQEVRQEAYKRWKNYATTIGHVQALGKPFEKGNIDWISFEDVNDFYKRWIDRLTEDQLYIMEKMLRNGMVVDPQERETIEHALSEQRWGGDPWGLEVV
;
A
#
# COMPACT_ATOMS: atom_id res chain seq x y z
N MET A 1 -8.60 -35.18 12.26
CA MET A 1 -9.03 -33.90 11.67
C MET A 1 -8.35 -32.81 12.48
N LEU A 2 -7.55 -31.93 11.88
CA LEU A 2 -7.21 -30.68 12.57
C LEU A 2 -8.50 -29.86 12.60
N ASP A 3 -8.93 -29.46 13.80
CA ASP A 3 -10.06 -28.55 13.94
C ASP A 3 -9.74 -27.23 13.24
N ARG A 4 -10.60 -26.80 12.33
CA ARG A 4 -10.46 -25.49 11.67
C ARG A 4 -10.69 -24.40 12.72
N LEU A 5 -9.78 -23.42 12.77
CA LEU A 5 -9.97 -22.24 13.60
C LEU A 5 -11.24 -21.49 13.15
N PRO A 6 -12.02 -20.93 14.09
CA PRO A 6 -13.08 -19.98 13.78
C PRO A 6 -12.54 -18.83 12.91
N VAL A 7 -13.37 -18.33 11.99
CA VAL A 7 -12.98 -17.28 11.03
C VAL A 7 -12.50 -16.02 11.74
N GLU A 8 -13.10 -15.66 12.87
CA GLU A 8 -12.75 -14.48 13.66
C GLU A 8 -11.34 -14.59 14.28
N ILE A 9 -10.88 -15.82 14.53
CA ILE A 9 -9.50 -16.05 15.01
C ILE A 9 -8.53 -15.92 13.83
N VAL A 10 -8.88 -16.44 12.66
CA VAL A 10 -8.05 -16.32 11.45
C VAL A 10 -7.90 -14.85 11.05
N GLU A 11 -9.00 -14.09 11.01
CA GLU A 11 -8.98 -12.65 10.73
C GLU A 11 -8.02 -11.90 11.67
N ARG A 12 -8.11 -12.14 12.99
CA ARG A 12 -7.24 -11.52 13.99
C ARG A 12 -5.77 -11.89 13.84
N ILE A 13 -5.48 -13.11 13.39
CA ILE A 13 -4.11 -13.54 13.12
C ILE A 13 -3.62 -12.83 11.87
N VAL A 14 -4.35 -12.91 10.77
CA VAL A 14 -4.01 -12.30 9.47
C VAL A 14 -3.76 -10.80 9.61
N ALA A 15 -4.60 -10.08 10.36
CA ALA A 15 -4.44 -8.65 10.63
C ALA A 15 -3.12 -8.28 11.34
N LYS A 16 -2.48 -9.23 12.03
CA LYS A 16 -1.20 -9.02 12.73
C LYS A 16 0.02 -9.48 11.93
N ILE A 17 -0.17 -10.18 10.81
CA ILE A 17 0.94 -10.63 9.96
C ILE A 17 1.49 -9.40 9.21
N PRO A 18 2.82 -9.17 9.17
CA PRO A 18 3.39 -8.07 8.40
C PRO A 18 3.18 -8.29 6.89
N ASP A 19 3.20 -7.22 6.09
CA ASP A 19 2.96 -7.30 4.64
C ASP A 19 3.87 -8.30 3.95
N THR A 20 5.14 -8.37 4.36
CA THR A 20 6.15 -9.29 3.84
C THR A 20 5.70 -10.74 3.88
N ASP A 21 4.99 -11.13 4.93
CA ASP A 21 4.60 -12.52 5.20
C ASP A 21 3.12 -12.81 4.93
N LEU A 22 2.31 -11.76 4.76
CA LEU A 22 0.84 -11.82 4.65
C LEU A 22 0.40 -12.85 3.59
N ILE A 23 1.05 -12.83 2.44
CA ILE A 23 0.68 -13.65 1.28
C ILE A 23 1.07 -15.12 1.47
N ALA A 24 2.12 -15.40 2.26
CA ALA A 24 2.48 -16.78 2.56
C ALA A 24 1.37 -17.50 3.34
N ALA A 25 0.65 -16.76 4.19
CA ALA A 25 -0.48 -17.28 4.95
C ALA A 25 -1.66 -17.71 4.08
N SER A 26 -1.79 -17.21 2.84
CA SER A 26 -2.88 -17.57 1.93
C SER A 26 -2.80 -19.02 1.41
N LYS A 27 -1.72 -19.74 1.71
CA LYS A 27 -1.46 -21.11 1.24
C LYS A 27 -2.02 -22.19 2.18
N VAL A 28 -2.59 -21.81 3.34
CA VAL A 28 -3.07 -22.76 4.35
C VAL A 28 -4.34 -23.47 3.89
N ASP A 29 -5.41 -22.73 3.64
CA ASP A 29 -6.65 -23.23 3.06
C ASP A 29 -7.48 -22.09 2.44
N SER A 30 -8.70 -22.39 1.98
CA SER A 30 -9.60 -21.40 1.36
C SER A 30 -10.04 -20.28 2.31
N VAL A 31 -10.16 -20.56 3.61
CA VAL A 31 -10.53 -19.54 4.61
C VAL A 31 -9.37 -18.56 4.74
N TRP A 32 -8.15 -19.07 4.94
CA TRP A 32 -6.96 -18.23 5.00
C TRP A 32 -6.73 -17.44 3.72
N TRP A 33 -6.96 -18.04 2.55
CA TRP A 33 -6.86 -17.32 1.28
C TRP A 33 -7.85 -16.14 1.21
N GLN A 34 -9.09 -16.36 1.63
CA GLN A 34 -10.12 -15.32 1.64
C GLN A 34 -9.79 -14.21 2.64
N GLU A 35 -9.39 -14.55 3.86
CA GLU A 35 -9.04 -13.56 4.90
C GLU A 35 -7.79 -12.76 4.52
N VAL A 36 -6.75 -13.42 3.99
CA VAL A 36 -5.55 -12.75 3.48
C VAL A 36 -5.90 -11.79 2.34
N ARG A 37 -6.78 -12.21 1.41
CA ARG A 37 -7.25 -11.35 0.34
C ARG A 37 -7.96 -10.12 0.90
N GLN A 38 -8.89 -10.28 1.83
CA GLN A 38 -9.60 -9.15 2.44
C GLN A 38 -8.67 -8.18 3.16
N GLU A 39 -7.72 -8.69 3.95
CA GLU A 39 -6.76 -7.86 4.66
C GLU A 39 -5.80 -7.15 3.69
N ALA A 40 -5.34 -7.81 2.62
CA ALA A 40 -4.50 -7.17 1.60
C ALA A 40 -5.23 -6.00 0.92
N TYR A 41 -6.51 -6.17 0.56
CA TYR A 41 -7.33 -5.09 0.01
C TYR A 41 -7.51 -3.92 0.99
N LYS A 42 -7.74 -4.24 2.27
CA LYS A 42 -7.88 -3.23 3.32
C LYS A 42 -6.59 -2.42 3.49
N ARG A 43 -5.44 -3.09 3.51
CA ARG A 43 -4.13 -2.42 3.60
C ARG A 43 -3.84 -1.57 2.38
N TRP A 44 -4.07 -2.09 1.16
CA TRP A 44 -3.92 -1.31 -0.07
C TRP A 44 -4.72 0.00 -0.03
N LYS A 45 -5.99 -0.06 0.41
CA LYS A 45 -6.83 1.14 0.57
C LYS A 45 -6.34 2.08 1.66
N ASN A 46 -5.90 1.53 2.80
CA ASN A 46 -5.33 2.32 3.90
C ASN A 46 -4.06 3.06 3.47
N TYR A 47 -3.17 2.42 2.69
CA TYR A 47 -2.01 3.08 2.11
C TYR A 47 -2.41 4.22 1.18
N ALA A 48 -3.34 3.97 0.24
CA ALA A 48 -3.83 5.00 -0.66
C ALA A 48 -4.39 6.23 0.09
N THR A 49 -5.20 5.99 1.14
CA THR A 49 -5.74 7.06 1.99
C THR A 49 -4.65 7.80 2.75
N THR A 50 -3.68 7.08 3.33
CA THR A 50 -2.59 7.68 4.11
C THR A 50 -1.69 8.54 3.23
N ILE A 51 -1.32 8.05 2.05
CA ILE A 51 -0.56 8.79 1.06
C ILE A 51 -1.28 10.08 0.69
N GLY A 52 -2.59 10.02 0.37
CA GLY A 52 -3.38 11.21 0.06
C GLY A 52 -3.47 12.23 1.20
N HIS A 53 -3.59 11.77 2.46
CA HIS A 53 -3.56 12.67 3.62
C HIS A 53 -2.19 13.32 3.80
N VAL A 54 -1.12 12.54 3.70
CA VAL A 54 0.24 13.05 3.82
C VAL A 54 0.46 14.08 2.70
N GLN A 55 0.14 13.77 1.44
CA GLN A 55 0.14 14.72 0.30
C GLN A 55 -0.58 16.04 0.60
N ALA A 56 -1.81 15.96 1.11
CA ALA A 56 -2.59 17.16 1.44
C ALA A 56 -1.93 18.02 2.54
N LEU A 57 -1.27 17.39 3.52
CA LEU A 57 -0.48 18.09 4.54
C LEU A 57 0.80 18.72 4.00
N GLY A 58 1.36 18.19 2.91
CA GLY A 58 2.57 18.70 2.24
C GLY A 58 2.33 19.93 1.37
N LYS A 59 1.15 20.06 0.75
CA LYS A 59 0.83 21.20 -0.16
C LYS A 59 1.10 22.61 0.38
N PRO A 60 0.85 22.92 1.68
CA PRO A 60 1.19 24.22 2.24
C PRO A 60 2.69 24.52 2.27
N PHE A 61 3.54 23.48 2.32
CA PHE A 61 4.99 23.59 2.37
C PHE A 61 5.57 24.02 1.01
N GLU A 62 5.02 23.53 -0.10
CA GLU A 62 5.42 23.93 -1.46
C GLU A 62 5.21 25.42 -1.75
N LYS A 63 4.32 26.09 -1.01
CA LYS A 63 3.93 27.49 -1.26
C LYS A 63 4.86 28.54 -0.65
N GLY A 64 6.02 28.14 -0.10
CA GLY A 64 7.08 29.06 0.34
C GLY A 64 6.80 29.85 1.62
N ASN A 65 5.99 29.30 2.53
CA ASN A 65 5.50 30.02 3.73
C ASN A 65 6.31 29.78 5.03
N ILE A 66 7.47 29.11 4.98
CA ILE A 66 8.23 28.68 6.18
C ILE A 66 9.73 28.96 6.03
N ASP A 67 10.40 29.23 7.16
CA ASP A 67 11.83 29.53 7.27
C ASP A 67 12.72 28.34 6.79
N TRP A 68 13.68 28.64 5.91
CA TRP A 68 14.33 27.70 4.99
C TRP A 68 15.10 26.54 5.66
N ILE A 69 15.67 26.74 6.85
CA ILE A 69 16.53 25.74 7.51
C ILE A 69 15.72 24.62 8.19
N SER A 70 14.54 24.94 8.73
CA SER A 70 13.62 23.92 9.29
C SER A 70 12.84 23.17 8.21
N PHE A 71 12.81 23.73 7.00
CA PHE A 71 12.00 23.26 5.89
C PHE A 71 12.64 22.09 5.15
N GLU A 72 13.95 22.13 4.88
CA GLU A 72 14.64 21.07 4.13
C GLU A 72 14.62 19.71 4.86
N ASP A 73 14.92 19.69 6.16
CA ASP A 73 14.93 18.45 6.96
C ASP A 73 13.52 17.84 7.10
N VAL A 74 12.50 18.68 7.30
CA VAL A 74 11.09 18.24 7.38
C VAL A 74 10.59 17.76 6.02
N ASN A 75 10.99 18.42 4.93
CA ASN A 75 10.65 18.04 3.56
C ASN A 75 11.32 16.73 3.16
N ASP A 76 12.59 16.50 3.51
CA ASP A 76 13.27 15.22 3.26
C ASP A 76 12.62 14.08 4.05
N PHE A 77 12.30 14.30 5.32
CA PHE A 77 11.57 13.32 6.13
C PHE A 77 10.21 12.96 5.52
N TYR A 78 9.49 13.96 5.06
CA TYR A 78 8.20 13.81 4.41
C TYR A 78 8.29 13.00 3.11
N LYS A 79 9.27 13.31 2.25
CA LYS A 79 9.53 12.57 1.01
C LYS A 79 9.82 11.11 1.30
N ARG A 80 10.73 10.82 2.25
CA ARG A 80 11.04 9.45 2.67
C ARG A 80 9.83 8.69 3.20
N TRP A 81 8.93 9.37 3.92
CA TRP A 81 7.69 8.78 4.41
C TRP A 81 6.74 8.41 3.28
N ILE A 82 6.54 9.34 2.35
CA ILE A 82 5.73 9.12 1.15
C ILE A 82 6.31 7.98 0.31
N ASP A 83 7.61 7.98 0.03
CA ASP A 83 8.28 6.93 -0.74
C ASP A 83 8.07 5.55 -0.11
N ARG A 84 8.27 5.45 1.21
CA ARG A 84 8.08 4.18 1.94
C ARG A 84 6.63 3.69 1.89
N LEU A 85 5.65 4.57 2.11
CA LEU A 85 4.23 4.19 2.04
C LEU A 85 3.86 3.68 0.64
N THR A 86 4.52 4.19 -0.38
CA THR A 86 4.30 3.83 -1.79
C THR A 86 4.91 2.50 -2.12
N GLU A 87 6.14 2.26 -1.67
CA GLU A 87 6.80 0.97 -1.78
C GLU A 87 5.94 -0.12 -1.12
N ASP A 88 5.43 0.14 0.08
CA ASP A 88 4.54 -0.78 0.79
C ASP A 88 3.22 -1.01 0.01
N GLN A 89 2.62 0.07 -0.52
CA GLN A 89 1.40 -0.02 -1.34
C GLN A 89 1.61 -0.87 -2.59
N LEU A 90 2.68 -0.58 -3.36
CA LEU A 90 3.02 -1.28 -4.59
C LEU A 90 3.38 -2.74 -4.32
N TYR A 91 4.08 -3.01 -3.21
CA TYR A 91 4.40 -4.36 -2.78
C TYR A 91 3.11 -5.18 -2.61
N ILE A 92 2.13 -4.67 -1.86
CA ILE A 92 0.85 -5.36 -1.67
C ILE A 92 0.15 -5.59 -3.02
N MET A 93 0.06 -4.55 -3.85
CA MET A 93 -0.58 -4.62 -5.17
C MET A 93 0.05 -5.70 -6.05
N GLU A 94 1.39 -5.74 -6.12
CA GLU A 94 2.12 -6.75 -6.88
C GLU A 94 1.84 -8.16 -6.37
N LYS A 95 1.86 -8.37 -5.05
CA LYS A 95 1.60 -9.70 -4.50
C LYS A 95 0.16 -10.13 -4.73
N MET A 96 -0.81 -9.22 -4.58
CA MET A 96 -2.21 -9.52 -4.86
C MET A 96 -2.39 -9.95 -6.32
N LEU A 97 -1.78 -9.22 -7.26
CA LEU A 97 -1.86 -9.53 -8.69
C LEU A 97 -1.22 -10.89 -9.01
N ARG A 98 0.02 -11.13 -8.55
CA ARG A 98 0.76 -12.37 -8.81
C ARG A 98 0.10 -13.63 -8.22
N ASN A 99 -0.69 -13.47 -7.16
CA ASN A 99 -1.37 -14.59 -6.49
C ASN A 99 -2.85 -14.72 -6.88
N GLY A 100 -3.30 -14.02 -7.93
CA GLY A 100 -4.67 -14.12 -8.42
C GLY A 100 -5.73 -13.62 -7.43
N MET A 101 -5.35 -12.72 -6.53
CA MET A 101 -6.25 -12.15 -5.52
C MET A 101 -7.06 -10.96 -6.06
N VAL A 102 -6.73 -10.44 -7.24
CA VAL A 102 -7.48 -9.37 -7.90
C VAL A 102 -8.46 -9.99 -8.89
N VAL A 103 -9.75 -9.91 -8.57
CA VAL A 103 -10.82 -10.55 -9.35
C VAL A 103 -11.51 -9.55 -10.27
N ASP A 104 -11.65 -8.31 -9.81
CA ASP A 104 -12.30 -7.26 -10.58
C ASP A 104 -11.39 -6.76 -11.71
N PRO A 105 -11.87 -6.73 -12.97
CA PRO A 105 -11.06 -6.28 -14.10
C PRO A 105 -10.59 -4.82 -13.99
N GLN A 106 -11.39 -3.93 -13.41
CA GLN A 106 -11.05 -2.51 -13.26
C GLN A 106 -10.00 -2.30 -12.17
N GLU A 107 -10.11 -3.00 -11.03
CA GLU A 107 -9.07 -3.03 -9.99
C GLU A 107 -7.77 -3.58 -10.53
N ARG A 108 -7.85 -4.63 -11.37
CA ARG A 108 -6.69 -5.23 -12.01
C ARG A 108 -5.99 -4.25 -12.94
N GLU A 109 -6.72 -3.57 -13.81
CA GLU A 109 -6.18 -2.55 -14.69
C GLU A 109 -5.51 -1.41 -13.89
N THR A 110 -6.16 -0.95 -12.82
CA THR A 110 -5.60 0.07 -11.92
C THR A 110 -4.27 -0.37 -11.32
N ILE A 111 -4.19 -1.61 -10.85
CA ILE A 111 -2.97 -2.18 -10.26
C ILE A 111 -1.88 -2.36 -11.32
N GLU A 112 -2.21 -2.91 -12.48
CA GLU A 112 -1.28 -3.13 -13.58
C GLU A 112 -0.70 -1.81 -14.11
N HIS A 113 -1.54 -0.77 -14.22
CA HIS A 113 -1.10 0.58 -14.59
C HIS A 113 -0.12 1.18 -13.59
N ALA A 114 -0.49 1.20 -12.29
CA ALA A 114 0.37 1.75 -11.24
C ALA A 114 1.72 1.02 -11.14
N LEU A 115 1.73 -0.31 -11.26
CA LEU A 115 2.98 -1.09 -11.27
C LEU A 115 3.82 -0.83 -12.54
N SER A 116 3.19 -0.46 -13.65
CA SER A 116 3.88 -0.11 -14.90
C SER A 116 4.54 1.25 -14.82
N GLU A 117 3.85 2.29 -14.36
CA GLU A 117 4.39 3.66 -14.26
C GLU A 117 5.63 3.75 -13.36
N GLN A 118 5.61 3.03 -12.24
CA GLN A 118 6.71 2.99 -11.27
C GLN A 118 7.97 2.30 -11.80
N ARG A 119 7.81 1.32 -12.69
CA ARG A 119 8.95 0.63 -13.31
C ARG A 119 9.75 1.51 -14.26
N TRP A 120 9.17 2.62 -14.71
CA TRP A 120 9.83 3.57 -15.62
C TRP A 120 10.35 4.83 -14.91
N GLY A 121 10.36 4.84 -13.57
CA GLY A 121 10.84 5.99 -12.80
C GLY A 121 9.98 7.24 -13.00
N GLY A 122 8.71 7.08 -13.40
CA GLY A 122 7.77 8.18 -13.46
C GLY A 122 7.56 8.75 -12.06
N ASP A 123 7.43 10.07 -11.97
CA ASP A 123 7.07 10.72 -10.71
C ASP A 123 5.72 10.15 -10.25
N PRO A 124 5.71 9.37 -9.15
CA PRO A 124 4.48 8.79 -8.60
C PRO A 124 3.44 9.85 -8.25
N TRP A 125 3.89 11.10 -8.14
CA TRP A 125 3.22 12.18 -7.45
C TRP A 125 2.76 13.31 -8.36
N GLY A 126 3.25 13.36 -9.61
CA GLY A 126 3.01 14.50 -10.51
C GLY A 126 3.42 15.85 -9.88
N LEU A 127 4.40 15.82 -8.98
CA LEU A 127 5.03 16.97 -8.34
C LEU A 127 6.05 17.65 -9.26
N GLU A 128 6.51 16.99 -10.32
CA GLU A 128 7.15 17.66 -11.45
C GLU A 128 6.11 18.40 -12.30
N VAL A 129 5.72 19.59 -11.83
CA VAL A 129 5.07 20.61 -12.67
C VAL A 129 6.13 21.62 -13.07
N VAL A 130 6.43 21.70 -14.37
CA VAL A 130 7.17 22.80 -15.00
C VAL A 130 6.22 23.97 -15.23
#